data_AF-A0A7Z0BH82-F1
#
_entry.id   AF-A0A7Z0BH82-F1
#
_cell.length_a   1.000
_cell.length_b   1.000
_cell.length_c   1.000
_cell.angle_alpha   90.00
_cell.angle_beta   90.00
_cell.angle_gamma   90.00
#
_symmetry.space_group_name_H-M   'P 1'
#
loop_
_entity.id
_entity.type
_entity.pdbx_description
1 polymer ?
#
loop_
_entity_poly.entity_id
_entity_poly.type
_entity_poly.pdbx_seq_one_letter_code
_entity_poly.pdbx_strand_id
1 'polypeptide(L)' 'MKSLRDTAPRFLASVLVGFEQVRWCAAQQGYVLTRQKRLLGAVYALTPLDGRTEILHDLGEVRAFLDRRSS' A
#
# COMPACT_ATOMS: atom_id res chain seq x y z
N MET A 1 18.36 -28.05 -13.70
CA MET A 1 18.43 -26.58 -13.83
C MET A 1 17.46 -25.96 -12.83
N LYS A 2 17.95 -25.39 -11.71
CA LYS A 2 17.11 -24.67 -10.73
C LYS A 2 16.90 -23.24 -11.22
N SER A 3 15.64 -22.84 -11.39
CA SER A 3 15.22 -21.51 -11.83
C SER A 3 15.62 -20.45 -10.80
N LEU A 4 16.40 -19.45 -11.24
CA LEU A 4 16.91 -18.32 -10.46
C LEU A 4 15.86 -17.23 -10.16
N ARG A 5 14.56 -17.57 -10.06
CA ARG A 5 13.48 -16.56 -9.92
C ARG A 5 12.73 -16.56 -8.59
N ASP A 6 12.95 -17.51 -7.68
CA ASP A 6 12.11 -17.67 -6.49
C ASP A 6 12.83 -17.37 -5.16
N THR A 7 13.55 -16.25 -5.08
CA THR A 7 14.02 -15.78 -3.78
C THR A 7 13.89 -14.28 -3.69
N ALA A 8 12.67 -13.78 -3.87
CA ALA A 8 12.33 -12.53 -3.20
C ALA A 8 12.51 -12.77 -1.69
N PRO A 9 13.39 -12.03 -0.98
CA PRO A 9 13.56 -12.19 0.46
C PRO A 9 12.18 -12.12 1.12
N ARG A 10 11.90 -13.03 2.08
CA ARG A 10 10.59 -13.20 2.74
C ARG A 10 9.96 -11.86 3.16
N PHE A 11 10.78 -10.89 3.55
CA PHE A 11 10.36 -9.52 3.85
C PHE A 11 9.58 -8.84 2.70
N LEU A 12 10.05 -8.96 1.45
CA LEU A 12 9.36 -8.36 0.29
C LEU A 12 8.02 -9.04 -0.01
N ALA A 13 7.91 -10.35 0.22
CA ALA A 13 6.65 -11.08 0.08
C ALA A 13 5.62 -10.62 1.12
N SER A 14 6.02 -10.48 2.39
CA SER A 14 5.17 -9.94 3.45
C SER A 14 4.72 -8.50 3.18
N VAL A 15 5.61 -7.65 2.64
CA VAL A 15 5.29 -6.26 2.26
C VAL A 15 4.27 -6.21 1.10
N LEU A 16 4.33 -7.14 0.15
CA LEU A 16 3.35 -7.23 -0.93
C LEU A 16 1.98 -7.68 -0.43
N VAL A 17 1.93 -8.70 0.43
CA VAL A 17 0.68 -9.16 1.05
C VAL A 17 0.02 -8.06 1.88
N GLY A 18 0.83 -7.35 2.69
CA GLY A 18 0.33 -6.21 3.49
C GLY A 18 -0.21 -5.08 2.62
N PHE A 19 0.47 -4.75 1.52
CA PHE A 19 0.00 -3.70 0.60
C PHE A 19 -1.34 -4.05 -0.04
N GLU A 20 -1.50 -5.26 -0.58
CA GLU A 20 -2.74 -5.67 -1.23
C GLU A 20 -3.93 -5.67 -0.27
N GLN A 21 -3.71 -6.07 0.99
CA GLN A 21 -4.74 -6.02 2.01
C GLN A 21 -5.18 -4.57 2.32
N VAL A 22 -4.22 -3.65 2.51
CA VAL A 22 -4.54 -2.24 2.74
C VAL A 22 -5.19 -1.60 1.50
N ARG A 23 -4.76 -1.98 0.30
CA ARG A 23 -5.37 -1.53 -0.96
C ARG A 23 -6.83 -1.98 -1.07
N TRP A 24 -7.13 -3.21 -0.67
CA TRP A 24 -8.50 -3.70 -0.63
C TRP A 24 -9.36 -2.93 0.38
N CYS A 25 -8.87 -2.70 1.60
CA CYS A 25 -9.57 -1.89 2.60
C CYS A 25 -9.81 -0.45 2.11
N ALA A 26 -8.82 0.17 1.46
CA ALA A 26 -8.96 1.50 0.86
C ALA A 26 -10.09 1.54 -0.18
N ALA A 27 -10.15 0.54 -1.07
CA ALA A 27 -11.18 0.44 -2.10
C ALA A 27 -12.59 0.30 -1.50
N GLN A 28 -12.74 -0.48 -0.44
CA GLN A 28 -14.01 -0.62 0.27
C GLN A 28 -14.51 0.70 0.90
N GLN A 29 -13.59 1.64 1.17
CA GLN A 29 -13.90 2.96 1.71
C GLN A 29 -13.97 4.06 0.63
N GLY A 30 -13.94 3.71 -0.66
CA GLY A 30 -14.04 4.67 -1.75
C GLY A 30 -12.73 5.37 -2.12
N TYR A 31 -11.58 4.77 -1.78
CA TYR A 31 -10.27 5.29 -2.14
C TYR A 31 -9.55 4.39 -3.15
N VAL A 32 -8.80 5.02 -4.04
CA VAL A 32 -7.80 4.37 -4.88
C VAL A 32 -6.43 4.52 -4.23
N LEU A 33 -5.83 3.41 -3.81
CA LEU A 33 -4.48 3.38 -3.26
C LEU A 33 -3.47 2.97 -4.34
N THR A 34 -2.52 3.86 -4.62
CA THR A 34 -1.38 3.59 -5.52
C THR A 34 -0.06 3.64 -4.74
N ARG A 35 0.95 2.92 -5.24
CA ARG A 35 2.26 2.81 -4.60
C ARG A 35 3.37 3.05 -5.62
N GLN A 36 4.22 4.02 -5.34
CA GLN A 36 5.46 4.27 -6.07
C GLN A 36 6.65 3.79 -5.25
N LYS A 37 7.37 2.78 -5.74
CA LYS A 37 8.60 2.30 -5.09
C LYS A 37 9.72 3.34 -5.22
N ARG A 38 10.53 3.49 -4.16
CA ARG A 38 11.74 4.32 -4.14
C ARG A 38 12.96 3.44 -3.84
N LEU A 39 14.16 4.02 -3.95
CA LEU A 39 15.41 3.36 -3.56
C LEU A 39 15.36 2.87 -2.09
N LEU A 40 14.76 3.68 -1.22
CA LEU A 40 14.44 3.34 0.16
C LEU A 40 12.94 3.55 0.39
N GLY A 41 12.22 2.47 0.67
CA GLY A 41 10.79 2.51 0.97
C GLY A 41 9.88 2.70 -0.25
N ALA A 42 8.74 3.35 -0.03
CA ALA A 42 7.76 3.66 -1.07
C ALA A 42 6.97 4.90 -0.67
N VAL A 43 6.38 5.57 -1.65
CA VAL A 43 5.35 6.59 -1.41
C VAL A 43 4.02 6.04 -1.86
N TYR A 44 2.99 6.37 -1.10
CA TYR A 44 1.63 5.94 -1.30
C TYR A 44 0.78 7.15 -1.61
N ALA A 45 -0.07 7.05 -2.63
CA ALA A 45 -1.06 8.07 -2.92
C ALA A 45 -2.44 7.46 -2.72
N LEU A 46 -3.22 8.07 -1.83
CA LEU A 46 -4.56 7.65 -1.47
C LEU A 46 -5.54 8.70 -2.02
N THR A 47 -6.23 8.36 -3.11
CA THR A 47 -7.11 9.28 -3.83
C THR A 47 -8.57 8.89 -3.59
N PRO A 48 -9.37 9.71 -2.88
CA PRO A 48 -10.82 9.55 -2.87
C PRO A 48 -11.40 9.82 -4.26
N LEU A 49 -12.54 9.23 -4.58
CA LEU A 49 -13.15 9.38 -5.92
C LEU A 49 -13.59 10.82 -6.25
N ASP A 50 -13.81 11.67 -5.24
CA ASP A 50 -14.39 13.01 -5.37
C ASP A 50 -13.56 14.12 -4.69
N GLY A 51 -12.32 13.81 -4.28
CA GLY A 51 -11.57 14.69 -3.39
C GLY A 51 -10.10 14.85 -3.73
N ARG A 52 -9.35 15.35 -2.74
CA ARG A 52 -7.91 15.57 -2.87
C ARG A 52 -7.16 14.29 -2.53
N THR A 53 -6.13 14.02 -3.32
CA THR A 53 -5.18 12.93 -3.06
C THR A 53 -4.32 13.25 -1.86
N GLU A 54 -4.24 12.30 -0.93
CA GLU A 54 -3.31 12.32 0.20
C GLU A 54 -2.04 11.55 -0.13
N ILE A 55 -0.88 12.12 0.19
CA ILE A 55 0.44 11.51 -0.05
C ILE A 55 1.04 11.06 1.27
N LEU A 56 1.38 9.78 1.35
CA LEU A 56 1.82 9.09 2.57
C LEU A 56 3.13 8.34 2.30
N HIS A 57 3.98 8.20 3.32
CA HIS A 57 5.37 7.75 3.17
C HIS A 57 5.61 6.31 3.64
N ASP A 58 4.65 5.73 4.35
CA ASP A 58 4.68 4.31 4.69
C ASP A 58 3.27 3.71 4.77
N LEU A 59 3.21 2.38 4.82
CA LEU A 59 1.95 1.64 4.83
C LEU A 59 1.18 1.77 6.15
N GLY A 60 1.88 2.05 7.26
CA GLY A 60 1.28 2.33 8.56
C GLY A 60 0.52 3.65 8.57
N GLU A 61 1.07 4.69 7.94
CA GLU A 61 0.37 5.96 7.73
C GLU A 61 -0.94 5.79 6.95
N VAL A 62 -0.93 4.97 5.88
CA VAL A 62 -2.14 4.64 5.11
C VAL A 62 -3.19 3.97 5.99
N ARG A 63 -2.77 2.99 6.80
CA ARG A 63 -3.70 2.27 7.68
C ARG A 63 -4.29 3.18 8.75
N ALA A 64 -3.46 3.99 9.40
CA ALA A 64 -3.92 4.95 10.41
C ALA A 64 -4.84 6.04 9.82
N PHE A 65 -4.69 6.37 8.54
CA PHE A 65 -5.61 7.28 7.84
C PHE A 65 -6.99 6.63 7.63
N LEU A 66 -7.01 5.39 7.11
CA LEU A 66 -8.25 4.64 6.84
C LEU A 66 -9.00 4.33 8.14
N ASP A 67 -8.30 3.90 9.20
CA ASP A 67 -8.91 3.55 10.48
C ASP A 67 -9.63 4.76 11.12
N ARG A 68 -9.07 5.98 10.98
CA ARG A 68 -9.67 7.23 11.47
C ARG A 68 -10.96 7.63 10.75
N ARG A 69 -11.18 7.18 9.50
CA ARG A 69 -12.35 7.52 8.69
C ARG A 69 -13.49 6.49 8.82
N SER A 70 -13.19 5.31 9.36
CA SER A 70 -14.16 4.24 9.62
C SER A 70 -14.82 4.28 11.00
N SER A 71 -14.36 5.18 11.90
CA SER A 71 -15.02 5.48 13.18
C SER A 71 -15.97 6.65 13.03
#